data_AF-A0A7C5B166-F1
#
_entry.id   AF-A0A7C5B166-F1
#
_cell.length_a   1.000
_cell.length_b   1.000
_cell.length_c   1.000
_cell.angle_alpha   90.00
_cell.angle_beta   90.00
_cell.angle_gamma   90.00
#
_symmetry.space_group_name_H-M   'P 1'
#
loop_
_entity.id
_entity.type
_entity.pdbx_description
1 polymer ?
#
loop_
_entity_poly.entity_id
_entity_poly.type
_entity_poly.pdbx_seq_one_letter_code
_entity_poly.pdbx_strand_id
1 'polypeptide(L)'
;MAHALATSSLTAEMIEEVIANLPIQGRIILRLLLIQYLDITHEEILYMVSDRPDPRCVSGKKPVTTMTQESITAMIERRNEYRRRARLRRERTWLQCVALNNQARMASALATRAAALLAARGVSPETIEQLTAQARSAVPSTTLRLLEERWDNNEISAEEYQKHRLVVELQTQLRFAERFKKRLDLAQREQHTSDRTTLADHEIGHIWGIPAGTLAARKVKFLAQYLTALQTKCSGAAAGPDHNLSLDLWKETLQVLARTPIERSIATYDGLEQTESALLEKLTAYAMIRIPEATETKFWNSLVYGASSNAMHSETTRTLFGLQRLVSIQKDMDAGDEALDEELLKRTTPVSKEPEPLATQNQTGPHELTELQQHILHNFLGEDVSGRASDKW
;
A
#
# COMPACT_ATOMS: atom_id res chain seq x y z
N MET A 1 21.50 11.94 -16.75
CA MET A 1 22.38 10.94 -17.37
C MET A 1 21.63 9.61 -17.40
N ALA A 2 21.24 9.16 -18.59
CA ALA A 2 20.54 7.91 -18.77
C ALA A 2 21.57 6.77 -18.66
N HIS A 3 21.53 6.02 -17.56
CA HIS A 3 22.16 4.69 -17.56
C HIS A 3 21.37 3.82 -18.52
N ALA A 4 21.97 3.51 -19.67
CA ALA A 4 21.52 2.43 -20.53
C ALA A 4 21.47 1.17 -19.67
N LEU A 5 20.26 0.69 -19.37
CA LEU A 5 20.03 -0.63 -18.79
C LEU A 5 20.54 -1.64 -19.80
N ALA A 6 21.75 -2.15 -19.58
CA ALA A 6 22.15 -3.43 -20.17
C ALA A 6 21.05 -4.43 -19.79
N THR A 7 20.27 -4.87 -20.76
CA THR A 7 19.30 -5.94 -20.59
C THR A 7 20.09 -7.17 -20.18
N SER A 8 20.04 -7.54 -18.91
CA SER A 8 20.63 -8.77 -18.38
C SER A 8 20.17 -9.94 -19.26
N SER A 9 21.10 -10.75 -19.76
CA SER A 9 20.80 -11.97 -20.52
C SER A 9 20.06 -13.03 -19.70
N LEU A 10 20.00 -12.85 -18.37
CA LEU A 10 19.30 -13.71 -17.45
C LEU A 10 17.77 -13.51 -17.51
N THR A 11 17.03 -14.60 -17.67
CA THR A 11 15.55 -14.63 -17.64
C THR A 11 15.02 -15.43 -16.44
N ALA A 12 13.75 -15.21 -16.10
CA ALA A 12 13.08 -15.94 -15.02
C ALA A 12 13.01 -17.46 -15.31
N GLU A 13 12.76 -17.81 -16.57
CA GLU A 13 12.73 -19.21 -17.04
C GLU A 13 14.09 -19.91 -16.84
N MET A 14 15.19 -19.23 -17.18
CA MET A 14 16.54 -19.76 -16.95
C MET A 14 16.81 -20.02 -15.47
N ILE A 15 16.38 -19.09 -14.59
CA ILE A 15 16.51 -19.23 -13.13
C ILE A 15 15.74 -20.47 -12.64
N GLU A 16 14.47 -20.60 -13.02
CA GLU A 16 13.63 -21.73 -12.63
C GLU A 16 14.18 -23.07 -13.14
N GLU A 17 14.66 -23.11 -14.38
CA GLU A 17 15.23 -24.30 -14.99
C GLU A 17 16.55 -24.73 -14.32
N VAL A 18 17.43 -23.78 -13.98
CA VAL A 18 18.66 -24.08 -13.22
C VAL A 18 18.30 -24.62 -11.83
N ILE A 19 17.33 -24.02 -11.14
CA ILE A 19 16.87 -24.51 -9.84
C ILE A 19 16.28 -25.91 -9.97
N ALA A 20 15.48 -26.19 -11.00
CA ALA A 20 14.87 -27.50 -11.20
C ALA A 20 15.89 -28.63 -11.41
N ASN A 21 17.05 -28.31 -12.02
CA ASN A 21 18.15 -29.24 -12.29
C ASN A 21 19.08 -29.48 -11.09
N LEU A 22 18.91 -28.76 -9.97
CA LEU A 22 19.69 -29.01 -8.76
C LEU A 22 19.22 -30.31 -8.05
N PRO A 23 20.09 -30.96 -7.25
CA PRO A 23 19.66 -32.00 -6.33
C PRO A 23 18.54 -31.51 -5.40
N ILE A 24 17.67 -32.40 -4.93
CA ILE A 24 16.47 -32.02 -4.15
C ILE A 24 16.75 -31.06 -2.98
N GLN A 25 17.84 -31.26 -2.25
CA GLN A 25 18.29 -30.36 -1.18
C GLN A 25 18.63 -28.95 -1.70
N GLY A 26 19.28 -28.86 -2.86
CA GLY A 26 19.57 -27.59 -3.52
C GLY A 26 18.31 -26.87 -3.98
N ARG A 27 17.35 -27.60 -4.58
CA ARG A 27 16.05 -27.03 -4.96
C ARG A 27 15.34 -26.41 -3.76
N ILE A 28 15.29 -27.15 -2.65
CA ILE A 28 14.70 -26.69 -1.38
C ILE A 28 15.40 -25.43 -0.86
N ILE A 29 16.74 -25.42 -0.78
CA ILE A 29 17.50 -24.25 -0.30
C ILE A 29 17.19 -23.01 -1.14
N LEU A 30 17.27 -23.13 -2.47
CA LEU A 30 17.07 -21.98 -3.37
C LEU A 30 15.63 -21.48 -3.31
N ARG A 31 14.63 -22.37 -3.27
CA ARG A 31 13.21 -22.00 -3.15
C ARG A 31 12.87 -21.41 -1.79
N LEU A 32 13.50 -21.85 -0.71
CA LEU A 32 13.35 -21.23 0.62
C LEU A 32 13.99 -19.83 0.65
N LEU A 33 15.18 -19.65 0.08
CA LEU A 33 15.79 -18.32 -0.04
C LEU A 33 14.92 -17.36 -0.86
N LEU A 34 14.31 -17.87 -1.93
CA LEU A 34 13.50 -17.13 -2.89
C LEU A 34 11.99 -17.32 -2.66
N ILE A 35 11.55 -17.62 -1.43
CA ILE A 35 10.15 -17.99 -1.11
C ILE A 35 9.12 -16.92 -1.51
N GLN A 36 9.56 -15.67 -1.63
CA GLN A 36 8.75 -14.55 -2.09
C GLN A 36 8.43 -14.58 -3.59
N TYR A 37 9.15 -15.41 -4.35
CA TYR A 37 9.03 -15.57 -5.80
C TYR A 37 8.63 -16.98 -6.20
N LEU A 38 9.18 -17.99 -5.52
CA LEU A 38 9.07 -19.39 -5.93
C LEU A 38 8.37 -20.24 -4.87
N ASP A 39 7.74 -21.30 -5.35
CA ASP A 39 7.01 -22.26 -4.52
C ASP A 39 7.78 -23.56 -4.30
N ILE A 40 7.72 -24.01 -3.04
CA ILE A 40 8.22 -25.34 -2.65
C ILE A 40 7.17 -26.38 -3.05
N THR A 41 7.57 -27.41 -3.81
CA THR A 41 6.66 -28.46 -4.29
C THR A 41 6.31 -29.45 -3.18
N HIS A 42 5.29 -30.27 -3.42
CA HIS A 42 4.90 -31.32 -2.47
C HIS A 42 6.02 -32.36 -2.25
N GLU A 43 6.70 -32.78 -3.33
CA GLU A 43 7.86 -33.68 -3.24
C GLU A 43 8.97 -33.12 -2.34
N GLU A 44 9.27 -31.82 -2.48
CA GLU A 44 10.26 -31.12 -1.66
C GLU A 44 9.83 -31.07 -0.18
N ILE A 45 8.55 -30.84 0.10
CA ILE A 45 7.99 -30.89 1.47
C ILE A 45 8.15 -32.27 2.08
N LEU A 46 7.82 -33.32 1.32
CA LEU A 46 7.99 -34.71 1.76
C LEU A 46 9.46 -34.99 2.08
N TYR A 47 10.39 -34.58 1.22
CA TYR A 47 11.80 -34.71 1.49
C TYR A 47 12.22 -33.98 2.77
N MET A 48 11.80 -32.71 2.93
CA MET A 48 12.12 -31.93 4.12
C MET A 48 11.63 -32.58 5.41
N VAL A 49 10.47 -33.25 5.40
CA VAL A 49 9.95 -34.00 6.56
C VAL A 49 10.83 -35.22 6.86
N SER A 50 11.21 -35.97 5.83
CA SER A 50 12.04 -37.18 5.99
C SER A 50 13.46 -36.89 6.47
N ASP A 51 14.03 -35.76 6.07
CA ASP A 51 15.42 -35.34 6.32
C ASP A 51 15.61 -34.68 7.70
N ARG A 52 14.56 -34.52 8.50
CA ARG A 52 14.69 -33.98 9.86
C ARG A 52 15.45 -34.94 10.77
N PRO A 53 16.37 -34.43 11.61
CA PRO A 53 16.92 -35.24 12.69
C PRO A 53 15.80 -35.61 13.67
N ASP A 54 15.68 -36.89 13.99
CA ASP A 54 14.74 -37.32 15.03
C ASP A 54 15.27 -36.87 16.40
N PRO A 55 14.52 -36.05 17.17
CA PRO A 55 14.96 -35.57 18.48
C PRO A 55 15.14 -36.71 19.50
N ARG A 56 14.60 -37.91 19.24
CA ARG A 56 14.76 -39.11 20.07
C ARG A 56 16.03 -39.89 19.72
N CYS A 57 16.65 -39.61 18.58
CA CYS A 57 17.85 -40.30 18.13
C CYS A 57 19.11 -39.59 18.63
N VAL A 58 19.84 -40.27 19.53
CA VAL A 58 21.21 -39.89 19.90
C VAL A 58 22.13 -40.05 18.69
N SER A 59 23.14 -39.16 18.58
CA SER A 59 24.14 -39.16 17.51
C SER A 59 24.58 -40.57 17.09
N GLY A 60 24.45 -40.89 15.80
CA GLY A 60 24.93 -42.15 15.20
C GLY A 60 23.86 -43.21 14.87
N LYS A 61 22.60 -43.04 15.28
CA LYS A 61 21.49 -43.90 14.85
C LYS A 61 20.71 -43.25 13.70
N LYS A 62 20.45 -44.00 12.61
CA LYS A 62 19.59 -43.52 11.51
C LYS A 62 18.17 -43.30 12.07
N PRO A 63 17.62 -42.08 11.96
CA PRO A 63 16.23 -41.82 12.29
C PRO A 63 15.31 -42.74 11.48
N VAL A 64 14.35 -43.38 12.14
CA VAL A 64 13.14 -43.86 11.46
C VAL A 64 12.13 -42.72 11.59
N THR A 65 12.28 -41.68 10.78
CA THR A 65 11.26 -40.64 10.66
C THR A 65 10.06 -41.24 9.95
N THR A 66 9.12 -41.77 10.71
CA THR A 66 7.80 -42.12 10.18
C THR A 66 7.15 -40.83 9.70
N MET A 67 6.97 -40.68 8.39
CA MET A 67 6.30 -39.53 7.79
C MET A 67 4.83 -39.53 8.22
N THR A 68 4.52 -38.82 9.31
CA THR A 68 3.14 -38.67 9.77
C THR A 68 2.46 -37.53 9.02
N GLN A 69 1.15 -37.65 8.80
CA GLN A 69 0.35 -36.58 8.20
C GLN A 69 0.48 -35.27 9.00
N GLU A 70 0.55 -35.35 10.33
CA GLU A 70 0.77 -34.21 11.22
C GLU A 70 2.10 -33.49 10.92
N SER A 71 3.19 -34.24 10.71
CA SER A 71 4.50 -33.65 10.42
C SER A 71 4.55 -32.93 9.08
N ILE A 72 3.79 -33.43 8.10
CA ILE A 72 3.59 -32.83 6.78
C ILE A 72 2.76 -31.54 6.92
N THR A 73 1.63 -31.60 7.63
CA THR A 73 0.78 -30.43 7.89
C THR A 73 1.54 -29.32 8.60
N ALA A 74 2.26 -29.64 9.68
CA ALA A 74 3.06 -28.66 10.43
C ALA A 74 4.22 -28.07 9.60
N MET A 75 4.75 -28.81 8.61
CA MET A 75 5.71 -28.27 7.63
C MET A 75 5.03 -27.25 6.71
N ILE A 76 3.88 -27.64 6.14
CA ILE A 76 3.10 -26.82 5.21
C ILE A 76 2.70 -25.50 5.89
N GLU A 77 2.19 -25.57 7.12
CA GLU A 77 1.77 -24.39 7.89
C GLU A 77 2.92 -23.40 8.10
N ARG A 78 4.06 -23.86 8.63
CA ARG A 78 5.23 -23.00 8.84
C ARG A 78 5.73 -22.41 7.52
N ARG A 79 5.85 -23.22 6.47
CA ARG A 79 6.23 -22.76 5.12
C ARG A 79 5.26 -21.69 4.60
N ASN A 80 3.95 -21.89 4.77
CA ASN A 80 2.92 -20.96 4.33
C ASN A 80 2.93 -19.65 5.12
N GLU A 81 3.25 -19.69 6.41
CA GLU A 81 3.41 -18.50 7.24
C GLU A 81 4.52 -17.59 6.69
N TYR A 82 5.73 -18.12 6.46
CA TYR A 82 6.85 -17.34 5.92
C TYR A 82 6.62 -16.90 4.48
N ARG A 83 6.05 -17.77 3.63
CA ARG A 83 5.66 -17.41 2.26
C ARG A 83 4.70 -16.23 2.27
N ARG A 84 3.63 -16.31 3.07
CA ARG A 84 2.63 -15.26 3.21
C ARG A 84 3.28 -13.96 3.67
N ARG A 85 4.10 -14.00 4.72
CA ARG A 85 4.81 -12.82 5.26
C ARG A 85 5.68 -12.15 4.19
N ALA A 86 6.47 -12.93 3.45
CA ALA A 86 7.38 -12.40 2.44
C ALA A 86 6.63 -11.79 1.24
N ARG A 87 5.59 -12.47 0.73
CA ARG A 87 4.79 -11.99 -0.40
C ARG A 87 3.94 -10.77 -0.04
N LEU A 88 3.33 -10.75 1.15
CA LEU A 88 2.58 -9.59 1.61
C LEU A 88 3.46 -8.35 1.77
N ARG A 89 4.69 -8.51 2.26
CA ARG A 89 5.64 -7.39 2.36
C ARG A 89 5.93 -6.79 0.97
N ARG A 90 6.19 -7.65 -0.02
CA ARG A 90 6.41 -7.26 -1.42
C ARG A 90 5.18 -6.60 -2.04
N GLU A 91 4.00 -7.19 -1.86
CA GLU A 91 2.75 -6.63 -2.38
C GLU A 91 2.46 -5.25 -1.80
N ARG A 92 2.66 -5.07 -0.49
CA ARG A 92 2.41 -3.81 0.20
C ARG A 92 3.33 -2.69 -0.30
N THR A 93 4.65 -2.92 -0.35
CA THR A 93 5.61 -1.88 -0.79
C THR A 93 5.39 -1.51 -2.25
N TRP A 94 5.05 -2.49 -3.10
CA TRP A 94 4.65 -2.22 -4.47
C TRP A 94 3.36 -1.39 -4.56
N LEU A 95 2.32 -1.75 -3.79
CA LEU A 95 1.06 -1.00 -3.75
C LEU A 95 1.26 0.45 -3.32
N GLN A 96 2.13 0.69 -2.33
CA GLN A 96 2.49 2.05 -1.92
C GLN A 96 3.13 2.83 -3.06
N CYS A 97 4.07 2.22 -3.79
CA CYS A 97 4.71 2.86 -4.94
C CYS A 97 3.69 3.20 -6.03
N VAL A 98 2.79 2.26 -6.36
CA VAL A 98 1.73 2.49 -7.37
C VAL A 98 0.80 3.61 -6.93
N ALA A 99 0.32 3.56 -5.68
CA ALA A 99 -0.59 4.57 -5.15
C ALA A 99 0.04 5.97 -5.13
N LEU A 100 1.28 6.10 -4.65
CA LEU A 100 2.01 7.37 -4.60
C LEU A 100 2.35 7.89 -6.00
N ASN A 101 2.66 7.02 -6.95
CA ASN A 101 2.91 7.43 -8.33
C ASN A 101 1.66 8.01 -8.97
N ASN A 102 0.52 7.34 -8.77
CA ASN A 102 -0.77 7.84 -9.24
C ASN A 102 -1.14 9.18 -8.58
N GLN A 103 -0.93 9.31 -7.26
CA GLN A 103 -1.17 10.57 -6.54
C GLN A 103 -0.28 11.71 -7.04
N ALA A 104 1.02 11.45 -7.23
CA ALA A 104 1.96 12.46 -7.72
C ALA A 104 1.59 12.92 -9.14
N ARG A 105 1.14 12.00 -9.99
CA ARG A 105 0.65 12.30 -11.35
C ARG A 105 -0.64 13.11 -11.30
N MET A 106 -1.61 12.71 -10.49
CA MET A 106 -2.87 13.44 -10.29
C MET A 106 -2.63 14.86 -9.80
N ALA A 107 -1.80 15.03 -8.76
CA ALA A 107 -1.43 16.34 -8.21
C ALA A 107 -0.76 17.23 -9.27
N SER A 108 0.14 16.65 -10.07
CA SER A 108 0.82 17.39 -11.15
C SER A 108 -0.18 17.79 -12.25
N ALA A 109 -1.10 16.91 -12.62
CA ALA A 109 -2.13 17.19 -13.61
C ALA A 109 -3.08 18.32 -13.15
N LEU A 110 -3.58 18.23 -11.90
CA LEU A 110 -4.40 19.30 -11.31
C LEU A 110 -3.67 20.64 -11.25
N ALA A 111 -2.37 20.64 -10.92
CA ALA A 111 -1.56 21.86 -10.95
C ALA A 111 -1.45 22.44 -12.38
N THR A 112 -1.19 21.60 -13.38
CA THR A 112 -1.14 22.04 -14.79
C THR A 112 -2.47 22.60 -15.26
N ARG A 113 -3.59 21.95 -14.92
CA ARG A 113 -4.93 22.43 -15.26
C ARG A 113 -5.28 23.74 -14.54
N ALA A 114 -4.94 23.88 -13.26
CA ALA A 114 -5.12 25.14 -12.53
C ALA A 114 -4.35 26.30 -13.18
N ALA A 115 -3.11 26.06 -13.63
CA ALA A 115 -2.33 27.06 -14.37
C ALA A 115 -2.99 27.44 -15.72
N ALA A 116 -3.52 26.46 -16.46
CA ALA A 116 -4.24 26.71 -17.71
C ALA A 116 -5.51 27.54 -17.47
N LEU A 117 -6.29 27.23 -16.43
CA LEU A 117 -7.49 27.97 -16.04
C LEU A 117 -7.19 29.40 -15.58
N LEU A 118 -6.02 29.64 -14.95
CA LEU A 118 -5.54 30.97 -14.58
C LEU A 118 -5.12 31.78 -15.81
N ALA A 119 -4.41 31.14 -16.76
CA ALA A 119 -4.02 31.78 -18.02
C ALA A 119 -5.25 32.19 -18.84
N ALA A 120 -6.26 31.31 -18.93
CA ALA A 120 -7.54 31.62 -19.58
C ALA A 120 -8.28 32.81 -18.93
N ARG A 121 -8.02 33.08 -17.64
CA ARG A 121 -8.55 34.22 -16.88
C ARG A 121 -7.61 35.43 -16.87
N GLY A 122 -6.68 35.50 -17.82
CA GLY A 122 -5.81 36.65 -18.04
C GLY A 122 -4.68 36.84 -17.03
N VAL A 123 -4.29 35.79 -16.27
CA VAL A 123 -3.04 35.83 -15.49
C VAL A 123 -1.85 35.69 -16.44
N SER A 124 -0.87 36.59 -16.35
CA SER A 124 0.32 36.52 -17.19
C SER A 124 1.15 35.26 -16.89
N PRO A 125 1.84 34.68 -17.90
CA PRO A 125 2.68 33.50 -17.69
C PRO A 125 3.79 33.75 -16.66
N GLU A 126 4.37 34.95 -16.64
CA GLU A 126 5.39 35.35 -15.66
C GLU A 126 4.85 35.31 -14.23
N THR A 127 3.61 35.75 -14.00
CA THR A 127 2.98 35.68 -12.68
C THR A 127 2.71 34.22 -12.29
N ILE A 128 2.28 33.36 -13.23
CA ILE A 128 2.09 31.93 -12.97
C ILE A 128 3.42 31.28 -12.58
N GLU A 129 4.51 31.57 -13.30
CA GLU A 129 5.84 31.08 -12.97
C GLU A 129 6.28 31.52 -11.56
N GLN A 130 6.10 32.80 -11.21
CA GLN A 130 6.40 33.30 -9.88
C GLN A 130 5.58 32.58 -8.79
N LEU A 131 4.28 32.39 -9.03
CA LEU A 131 3.38 31.67 -8.11
C LEU A 131 3.80 30.21 -7.93
N THR A 132 4.26 29.55 -8.99
CA THR A 132 4.77 28.17 -8.92
C THR A 132 6.07 28.09 -8.12
N ALA A 133 6.98 29.06 -8.30
CA ALA A 133 8.23 29.13 -7.53
C ALA A 133 7.97 29.39 -6.03
N GLN A 134 6.96 30.21 -5.72
CA GLN A 134 6.56 30.55 -4.35
C GLN A 134 5.71 29.47 -3.66
N ALA A 135 5.29 28.42 -4.38
CA ALA A 135 4.38 27.41 -3.84
C ALA A 135 4.89 26.78 -2.54
N ARG A 136 6.22 26.57 -2.39
CA ARG A 136 6.80 25.97 -1.17
C ARG A 136 6.64 26.84 0.09
N SER A 137 6.65 28.16 -0.06
CA SER A 137 6.57 29.13 1.05
C SER A 137 5.15 29.63 1.30
N ALA A 138 4.21 29.36 0.40
CA ALA A 138 2.83 29.77 0.56
C ALA A 138 2.17 29.05 1.76
N VAL A 139 1.30 29.77 2.46
CA VAL A 139 0.49 29.24 3.58
C VAL A 139 -0.99 29.26 3.15
N PRO A 140 -1.50 28.17 2.55
CA PRO A 140 -2.85 28.14 1.99
C PRO A 140 -3.94 28.48 3.02
N SER A 141 -3.83 27.98 4.26
CA SER A 141 -4.89 28.16 5.26
C SER A 141 -5.14 29.63 5.60
N THR A 142 -4.10 30.44 5.76
CA THR A 142 -4.24 31.88 6.04
C THR A 142 -4.77 32.63 4.84
N THR A 143 -4.30 32.29 3.64
CA THR A 143 -4.76 32.92 2.40
C THR A 143 -6.22 32.62 2.13
N LEU A 144 -6.67 31.39 2.38
CA LEU A 144 -8.08 31.01 2.24
C LEU A 144 -8.97 31.73 3.25
N ARG A 145 -8.56 31.79 4.52
CA ARG A 145 -9.34 32.50 5.54
C ARG A 145 -9.50 33.99 5.21
N LEU A 146 -8.43 34.65 4.80
CA LEU A 146 -8.49 36.07 4.38
C LEU A 146 -9.35 36.25 3.12
N LEU A 147 -9.33 35.29 2.19
CA LEU A 147 -10.16 35.32 1.00
C LEU A 147 -11.65 35.15 1.34
N GLU A 148 -11.97 34.26 2.28
CA GLU A 148 -13.31 34.06 2.83
C GLU A 148 -13.80 35.32 3.56
N GLU A 149 -13.00 35.92 4.44
CA GLU A 149 -13.32 37.18 5.12
C GLU A 149 -13.64 38.31 4.11
N ARG A 150 -12.84 38.45 3.05
CA ARG A 150 -13.07 39.43 1.97
C ARG A 150 -14.33 39.14 1.16
N TRP A 151 -14.59 37.86 0.90
CA TRP A 151 -15.82 37.45 0.24
C TRP A 151 -17.02 37.83 1.10
N ASP A 152 -17.02 37.48 2.38
CA ASP A 152 -18.12 37.75 3.32
C ASP A 152 -18.38 39.26 3.48
N ASN A 153 -17.32 40.08 3.47
CA ASN A 153 -17.40 41.54 3.51
C ASN A 153 -17.83 42.19 2.18
N ASN A 154 -18.05 41.42 1.11
CA ASN A 154 -18.34 41.90 -0.25
C ASN A 154 -17.22 42.80 -0.84
N GLU A 155 -15.97 42.58 -0.45
CA GLU A 155 -14.83 43.37 -0.93
C GLU A 155 -14.33 42.94 -2.31
N ILE A 156 -14.69 41.73 -2.75
CA ILE A 156 -14.22 41.11 -3.99
C ILE A 156 -15.38 40.54 -4.81
N SER A 157 -15.22 40.55 -6.14
CA SER A 157 -16.15 39.92 -7.06
C SER A 157 -16.03 38.39 -7.04
N ALA A 158 -17.04 37.69 -7.57
CA ALA A 158 -17.02 36.23 -7.67
C ALA A 158 -15.90 35.72 -8.61
N GLU A 159 -15.58 36.46 -9.67
CA GLU A 159 -14.49 36.13 -10.59
C GLU A 159 -13.11 36.29 -9.91
N GLU A 160 -12.91 37.36 -9.15
CA GLU A 160 -11.69 37.58 -8.37
C GLU A 160 -11.53 36.53 -7.27
N TYR A 161 -12.62 36.15 -6.59
CA TYR A 161 -12.62 35.06 -5.63
C TYR A 161 -12.14 33.77 -6.28
N GLN A 162 -12.75 33.37 -7.39
CA GLN A 162 -12.40 32.13 -8.08
C GLN A 162 -10.94 32.15 -8.56
N LYS A 163 -10.48 33.30 -9.08
CA LYS A 163 -9.09 33.49 -9.51
C LYS A 163 -8.11 33.31 -8.35
N HIS A 164 -8.35 33.97 -7.21
CA HIS A 164 -7.49 33.82 -6.02
C HIS A 164 -7.55 32.40 -5.46
N ARG A 165 -8.73 31.76 -5.48
CA ARG A 165 -8.89 30.37 -5.04
C ARG A 165 -8.14 29.40 -5.95
N LEU A 166 -8.15 29.61 -7.27
CA LEU A 166 -7.38 28.83 -8.24
C LEU A 166 -5.86 28.97 -8.02
N VAL A 167 -5.37 30.16 -7.64
CA VAL A 167 -3.96 30.35 -7.26
C VAL A 167 -3.60 29.49 -6.05
N VAL A 168 -4.46 29.48 -5.01
CA VAL A 168 -4.24 28.64 -3.83
C VAL A 168 -4.28 27.16 -4.18
N GLU A 169 -5.22 26.72 -5.03
CA GLU A 169 -5.27 25.34 -5.51
C GLU A 169 -3.99 24.97 -6.26
N LEU A 170 -3.53 25.78 -7.23
CA LEU A 170 -2.27 25.57 -7.96
C LEU A 170 -1.11 25.32 -6.98
N GLN A 171 -0.90 26.22 -6.02
CA GLN A 171 0.19 26.11 -5.05
C GLN A 171 0.03 24.88 -4.14
N THR A 172 -1.18 24.56 -3.72
CA THR A 172 -1.49 23.40 -2.89
C THR A 172 -1.19 22.10 -3.62
N GLN A 173 -1.62 21.97 -4.89
CA GLN A 173 -1.38 20.79 -5.71
C GLN A 173 0.11 20.58 -6.01
N LEU A 174 0.87 21.66 -6.25
CA LEU A 174 2.34 21.57 -6.41
C LEU A 174 3.02 21.04 -5.15
N ARG A 175 2.62 21.50 -3.96
CA ARG A 175 3.16 21.01 -2.68
C ARG A 175 2.82 19.54 -2.44
N PHE A 176 1.60 19.12 -2.78
CA PHE A 176 1.21 17.71 -2.74
C PHE A 176 2.03 16.88 -3.72
N ALA A 177 2.24 17.34 -4.96
CA ALA A 177 3.04 16.63 -5.94
C ALA A 177 4.48 16.40 -5.45
N GLU A 178 5.13 17.41 -4.88
CA GLU A 178 6.47 17.28 -4.30
C GLU A 178 6.49 16.32 -3.10
N ARG A 179 5.50 16.41 -2.21
CA ARG A 179 5.37 15.52 -1.05
C ARG A 179 5.20 14.07 -1.49
N PHE A 180 4.32 13.80 -2.45
CA PHE A 180 4.09 12.46 -2.97
C PHE A 180 5.33 11.91 -3.68
N LYS A 181 6.06 12.74 -4.45
CA LYS A 181 7.35 12.35 -5.05
C LYS A 181 8.39 11.98 -4.00
N LYS A 182 8.57 12.79 -2.95
CA LYS A 182 9.51 12.47 -1.86
C LYS A 182 9.15 11.17 -1.13
N ARG A 183 7.85 10.93 -0.90
CA ARG A 183 7.39 9.66 -0.31
C ARG A 183 7.54 8.49 -1.27
N LEU A 184 7.32 8.69 -2.58
CA LEU A 184 7.54 7.70 -3.61
C LEU A 184 9.01 7.25 -3.60
N ASP A 185 9.96 8.17 -3.54
CA ASP A 185 11.39 7.85 -3.49
C ASP A 185 11.73 6.97 -2.29
N LEU A 186 11.13 7.25 -1.13
CA LEU A 186 11.29 6.43 0.08
C LEU A 186 10.65 5.05 -0.09
N ALA A 187 9.41 4.99 -0.58
CA ALA A 187 8.70 3.73 -0.81
C ALA A 187 9.42 2.86 -1.85
N GLN A 188 10.02 3.44 -2.89
CA GLN A 188 10.82 2.73 -3.88
C GLN A 188 12.10 2.15 -3.29
N ARG A 189 12.76 2.87 -2.37
CA ARG A 189 13.93 2.33 -1.64
C ARG A 189 13.53 1.16 -0.74
N GLU A 190 12.39 1.26 -0.06
CA GLU A 190 11.83 0.17 0.74
C GLU A 190 11.45 -1.03 -0.13
N GLN A 191 10.82 -0.81 -1.28
CA GLN A 191 10.49 -1.86 -2.25
C GLN A 191 11.77 -2.54 -2.74
N HIS A 192 12.79 -1.78 -3.14
CA HIS A 192 14.07 -2.32 -3.58
C HIS A 192 14.75 -3.17 -2.50
N THR A 193 14.65 -2.73 -1.24
CA THR A 193 15.18 -3.49 -0.10
C THR A 193 14.38 -4.79 0.11
N SER A 194 13.05 -4.71 0.06
CA SER A 194 12.16 -5.86 0.19
C SER A 194 12.40 -6.90 -0.92
N ASP A 195 12.55 -6.45 -2.16
CA ASP A 195 12.82 -7.32 -3.31
C ASP A 195 14.17 -8.05 -3.21
N ARG A 196 15.13 -7.48 -2.48
CA ARG A 196 16.46 -8.10 -2.31
C ARG A 196 16.61 -8.91 -1.04
N THR A 197 15.62 -8.86 -0.15
CA THR A 197 15.66 -9.56 1.13
C THR A 197 15.27 -11.03 0.91
N THR A 198 16.15 -11.95 1.29
CA THR A 198 15.88 -13.40 1.32
C THR A 198 15.64 -13.87 2.74
N LEU A 199 15.06 -15.07 2.91
CA LEU A 199 14.94 -15.67 4.24
C LEU A 199 16.30 -15.81 4.92
N ALA A 200 16.33 -15.49 6.22
CA ALA A 200 17.50 -15.67 7.06
C ALA A 200 17.68 -17.15 7.45
N ASP A 201 18.90 -17.53 7.81
CA ASP A 201 19.23 -18.93 8.09
C ASP A 201 18.42 -19.52 9.24
N HIS A 202 18.12 -18.72 10.28
CA HIS A 202 17.27 -19.17 11.38
C HIS A 202 15.81 -19.38 10.94
N GLU A 203 15.30 -18.61 9.97
CA GLU A 203 13.96 -18.79 9.41
C GLU A 203 13.89 -20.07 8.57
N ILE A 204 14.89 -20.31 7.72
CA ILE A 204 15.00 -21.53 6.92
C ILE A 204 15.16 -22.75 7.83
N GLY A 205 16.01 -22.64 8.86
CA GLY A 205 16.17 -23.67 9.89
C GLY A 205 14.88 -23.94 10.65
N HIS A 206 14.09 -22.90 10.98
CA HIS A 206 12.79 -23.06 11.61
C HIS A 206 11.79 -23.77 10.69
N ILE A 207 11.67 -23.37 9.41
CA ILE A 207 10.78 -24.04 8.45
C ILE A 207 11.18 -25.50 8.28
N TRP A 208 12.43 -25.77 7.92
CA TRP A 208 12.88 -27.12 7.59
C TRP A 208 12.96 -28.02 8.83
N GLY A 209 13.41 -27.47 9.97
CA GLY A 209 13.67 -28.22 11.19
C GLY A 209 15.03 -28.91 11.20
N ILE A 210 16.04 -28.33 10.54
CA ILE A 210 17.43 -28.83 10.53
C ILE A 210 18.37 -27.93 11.35
N PRO A 211 19.48 -28.46 11.89
CA PRO A 211 20.43 -27.66 12.65
C PRO A 211 21.13 -26.59 11.80
N ALA A 212 21.44 -25.44 12.41
CA ALA A 212 22.04 -24.29 11.74
C ALA A 212 23.38 -24.62 11.03
N GLY A 213 24.22 -25.46 11.64
CA GLY A 213 25.50 -25.87 11.04
C GLY A 213 25.32 -26.66 9.74
N THR A 214 24.39 -27.62 9.75
CA THR A 214 24.03 -28.42 8.55
C THR A 214 23.42 -27.52 7.47
N LEU A 215 22.58 -26.57 7.86
CA LEU A 215 21.97 -25.61 6.95
C LEU A 215 23.03 -24.73 6.25
N ALA A 216 23.95 -24.12 7.01
CA ALA A 216 24.96 -23.23 6.47
C ALA A 216 25.85 -23.93 5.42
N ALA A 217 26.32 -25.15 5.72
CA ALA A 217 27.11 -25.93 4.79
C ALA A 217 26.35 -26.26 3.49
N ARG A 218 25.08 -26.68 3.61
CA ARG A 218 24.21 -26.94 2.45
C ARG A 218 23.98 -25.67 1.64
N LYS A 219 23.70 -24.54 2.29
CA LYS A 219 23.47 -23.24 1.65
C LYS A 219 24.66 -22.82 0.79
N VAL A 220 25.87 -22.83 1.36
CA VAL A 220 27.09 -22.46 0.62
C VAL A 220 27.29 -23.38 -0.58
N LYS A 221 27.18 -24.71 -0.38
CA LYS A 221 27.34 -25.70 -1.45
C LYS A 221 26.36 -25.46 -2.60
N PHE A 222 25.07 -25.37 -2.31
CA PHE A 222 24.05 -25.30 -3.35
C PHE A 222 23.95 -23.92 -4.00
N LEU A 223 24.27 -22.85 -3.27
CA LEU A 223 24.37 -21.51 -3.85
C LEU A 223 25.55 -21.42 -4.82
N ALA A 224 26.71 -22.00 -4.49
CA ALA A 224 27.84 -22.07 -5.41
C ALA A 224 27.51 -22.89 -6.67
N GLN A 225 26.86 -24.06 -6.50
CA GLN A 225 26.40 -24.88 -7.62
C GLN A 225 25.41 -24.14 -8.52
N TYR A 226 24.43 -23.45 -7.93
CA TYR A 226 23.45 -22.62 -8.64
C TYR A 226 24.15 -21.53 -9.47
N LEU A 227 25.04 -20.74 -8.86
CA LEU A 227 25.70 -19.63 -9.56
C LEU A 227 26.61 -20.13 -10.68
N THR A 228 27.28 -21.27 -10.49
CA THR A 228 28.12 -21.88 -11.51
C THR A 228 27.26 -22.34 -12.70
N ALA A 229 26.16 -23.02 -12.44
CA ALA A 229 25.24 -23.51 -13.48
C ALA A 229 24.53 -22.36 -14.22
N LEU A 230 24.24 -21.26 -13.54
CA LEU A 230 23.66 -20.08 -14.15
C LEU A 230 24.70 -19.35 -15.02
N GLN A 231 25.93 -19.22 -14.53
CA GLN A 231 27.04 -18.63 -15.29
C GLN A 231 27.33 -19.43 -16.57
N THR A 232 27.32 -20.77 -16.53
CA THR A 232 27.54 -21.58 -17.74
C THR A 232 26.42 -21.38 -18.76
N LYS A 233 25.17 -21.28 -18.32
CA LYS A 233 24.04 -20.95 -19.21
C LYS A 233 24.14 -19.56 -19.83
N CYS A 234 24.57 -18.56 -19.07
CA CYS A 234 24.75 -17.19 -19.59
C CYS A 234 25.97 -17.07 -20.52
N SER A 235 27.07 -17.75 -20.21
CA SER A 235 28.33 -17.68 -20.99
C SER A 235 28.23 -18.41 -22.33
N GLY A 236 27.29 -19.35 -22.47
CA GLY A 236 26.96 -19.96 -23.76
C GLY A 236 26.33 -18.99 -24.78
N ALA A 237 25.89 -17.79 -24.34
CA ALA A 237 25.22 -16.80 -25.19
C ALA A 237 26.11 -15.61 -25.61
N ALA A 238 27.18 -15.27 -24.88
CA ALA A 238 28.25 -14.35 -25.30
C ALA A 238 29.36 -14.34 -24.24
N ALA A 239 30.59 -14.70 -24.59
CA ALA A 239 31.73 -14.68 -23.67
C ALA A 239 32.76 -13.60 -24.07
N GLY A 240 32.89 -12.58 -23.23
CA GLY A 240 34.09 -11.75 -23.11
C GLY A 240 34.89 -12.19 -21.88
N PRO A 241 36.23 -12.21 -21.93
CA PRO A 241 37.06 -12.67 -20.82
C PRO A 241 37.25 -11.53 -19.82
N ASP A 242 37.13 -11.86 -18.53
CA ASP A 242 37.17 -10.99 -17.35
C ASP A 242 35.76 -10.70 -16.84
N HIS A 243 35.40 -11.13 -15.62
CA HIS A 243 34.55 -10.40 -14.67
C HIS A 243 34.24 -11.23 -13.40
N ASN A 244 34.09 -10.52 -12.28
CA ASN A 244 33.61 -11.02 -10.98
C ASN A 244 32.10 -11.41 -11.02
N LEU A 245 31.70 -12.20 -12.01
CA LEU A 245 30.30 -12.44 -12.41
C LEU A 245 29.44 -13.08 -11.31
N SER A 246 30.01 -13.92 -10.44
CA SER A 246 29.23 -14.76 -9.51
C SER A 246 28.32 -14.00 -8.53
N LEU A 247 28.83 -12.93 -7.88
CA LEU A 247 28.04 -12.13 -6.93
C LEU A 247 27.04 -11.21 -7.64
N ASP A 248 27.35 -10.79 -8.86
CA ASP A 248 26.44 -9.97 -9.66
C ASP A 248 25.29 -10.81 -10.22
N LEU A 249 25.52 -12.07 -10.59
CA LEU A 249 24.47 -13.02 -11.00
C LEU A 249 23.43 -13.29 -9.90
N TRP A 250 23.82 -13.31 -8.62
CA TRP A 250 22.85 -13.42 -7.52
C TRP A 250 21.98 -12.16 -7.40
N LYS A 251 22.58 -10.97 -7.52
CA LYS A 251 21.84 -9.70 -7.51
C LYS A 251 20.91 -9.62 -8.72
N GLU A 252 21.37 -10.05 -9.88
CA GLU A 252 20.58 -10.11 -11.11
C GLU A 252 19.43 -11.11 -10.98
N THR A 253 19.66 -12.28 -10.38
CA THR A 253 18.60 -13.26 -10.06
C THR A 253 17.46 -12.58 -9.29
N LEU A 254 17.79 -11.84 -8.22
CA LEU A 254 16.79 -11.12 -7.43
C LEU A 254 16.10 -10.01 -8.23
N GLN A 255 16.83 -9.27 -9.06
CA GLN A 255 16.26 -8.21 -9.90
C GLN A 255 15.31 -8.75 -10.98
N VAL A 256 15.68 -9.87 -11.62
CA VAL A 256 14.83 -10.53 -12.63
C VAL A 256 13.57 -11.06 -11.97
N LEU A 257 13.69 -11.75 -10.83
CA LEU A 257 12.54 -12.24 -10.09
C LEU A 257 11.67 -11.12 -9.51
N ALA A 258 12.25 -9.98 -9.11
CA ALA A 258 11.49 -8.82 -8.64
C ALA A 258 10.55 -8.23 -9.70
N ARG A 259 10.85 -8.43 -11.00
CA ARG A 259 9.99 -8.00 -12.12
C ARG A 259 8.81 -8.93 -12.38
N THR A 260 8.79 -10.13 -11.79
CA THR A 260 7.64 -11.05 -11.91
C THR A 260 6.37 -10.38 -11.39
N PRO A 261 5.19 -10.68 -11.98
CA PRO A 261 3.94 -10.12 -11.49
C PRO A 261 3.73 -10.51 -10.02
N ILE A 262 3.22 -9.56 -9.24
CA ILE A 262 2.94 -9.80 -7.83
C ILE A 262 1.59 -10.49 -7.71
N GLU A 263 1.57 -11.64 -7.05
CA GLU A 263 0.34 -12.32 -6.67
C GLU A 263 -0.47 -11.44 -5.71
N ARG A 264 -1.75 -11.22 -6.04
CA ARG A 264 -2.66 -10.43 -5.22
C ARG A 264 -3.23 -11.28 -4.10
N SER A 265 -3.04 -10.84 -2.86
CA SER A 265 -3.67 -11.48 -1.71
C SER A 265 -5.11 -10.98 -1.56
N ILE A 266 -6.02 -11.87 -1.14
CA ILE A 266 -7.38 -11.48 -0.77
C ILE A 266 -7.29 -10.72 0.56
N ALA A 267 -7.55 -9.42 0.53
CA ALA A 267 -7.54 -8.58 1.72
C ALA A 267 -8.94 -8.48 2.33
N THR A 268 -9.05 -8.66 3.65
CA THR A 268 -10.24 -8.37 4.43
C THR A 268 -10.15 -6.98 5.04
N TYR A 269 -11.30 -6.32 5.20
CA TYR A 269 -11.38 -5.05 5.90
C TYR A 269 -10.82 -5.17 7.33
N ASP A 270 -9.98 -4.22 7.73
CA ASP A 270 -9.15 -4.27 8.94
C ASP A 270 -9.62 -3.32 10.05
N GLY A 271 -10.83 -2.75 9.92
CA GLY A 271 -11.39 -1.82 10.92
C GLY A 271 -10.88 -0.39 10.83
N LEU A 272 -10.08 -0.08 9.80
CA LEU A 272 -9.55 1.27 9.55
C LEU A 272 -10.70 2.26 9.26
N GLU A 273 -10.78 3.36 10.02
CA GLU A 273 -11.88 4.36 9.98
C GLU A 273 -13.24 3.85 10.49
N GLN A 274 -13.25 2.84 11.36
CA GLN A 274 -14.44 2.24 12.01
C GLN A 274 -15.35 1.46 11.04
N THR A 275 -15.77 2.04 9.92
CA THR A 275 -16.59 1.37 8.89
C THR A 275 -15.91 1.36 7.52
N GLU A 276 -16.19 0.32 6.73
CA GLU A 276 -15.68 0.20 5.36
C GLU A 276 -16.16 1.38 4.48
N SER A 277 -17.42 1.82 4.66
CA SER A 277 -17.96 2.97 3.92
C SER A 277 -17.21 4.26 4.19
N ALA A 278 -16.94 4.56 5.48
CA ALA A 278 -16.18 5.76 5.86
C ALA A 278 -14.75 5.72 5.29
N LEU A 279 -14.12 4.55 5.29
CA LEU A 279 -12.82 4.36 4.65
C LEU A 279 -12.90 4.63 3.15
N LEU A 280 -13.87 4.06 2.44
CA LEU A 280 -14.02 4.24 0.99
C LEU A 280 -14.28 5.70 0.60
N GLU A 281 -15.12 6.41 1.36
CA GLU A 281 -15.36 7.85 1.16
C GLU A 281 -14.06 8.65 1.32
N LYS A 282 -13.31 8.38 2.39
CA LYS A 282 -12.04 9.05 2.66
C LYS A 282 -10.97 8.70 1.63
N LEU A 283 -10.91 7.45 1.16
CA LEU A 283 -10.02 7.03 0.08
C LEU A 283 -10.37 7.71 -1.24
N THR A 284 -11.66 7.90 -1.54
CA THR A 284 -12.11 8.62 -2.73
C THR A 284 -11.71 10.10 -2.65
N ALA A 285 -11.93 10.75 -1.50
CA ALA A 285 -11.44 12.10 -1.25
C ALA A 285 -9.92 12.20 -1.33
N TYR A 286 -9.19 11.17 -0.87
CA TYR A 286 -7.74 11.12 -0.97
C TYR A 286 -7.25 10.96 -2.41
N ALA A 287 -7.90 10.11 -3.20
CA ALA A 287 -7.57 9.88 -4.61
C ALA A 287 -7.74 11.16 -5.45
N MET A 288 -8.71 12.00 -5.09
CA MET A 288 -8.93 13.33 -5.66
C MET A 288 -8.10 14.46 -5.01
N ILE A 289 -7.27 14.18 -4.00
CA ILE A 289 -6.49 15.20 -3.27
C ILE A 289 -7.41 16.31 -2.71
N ARG A 290 -8.56 15.90 -2.14
CA ARG A 290 -9.48 16.77 -1.38
C ARG A 290 -9.20 16.78 0.11
N ILE A 291 -8.27 15.94 0.58
CA ILE A 291 -7.92 15.88 2.01
C ILE A 291 -7.05 17.09 2.40
N PRO A 292 -7.34 17.74 3.54
CA PRO A 292 -6.49 18.81 4.05
C PRO A 292 -5.05 18.38 4.28
N GLU A 293 -4.11 19.27 3.97
CA GLU A 293 -2.68 18.97 4.07
C GLU A 293 -2.24 18.55 5.48
N ALA A 294 -2.90 19.09 6.51
CA ALA A 294 -2.63 18.81 7.93
C ALA A 294 -3.03 17.38 8.36
N THR A 295 -4.08 16.82 7.76
CA THR A 295 -4.59 15.48 8.09
C THR A 295 -4.07 14.42 7.14
N GLU A 296 -3.61 14.82 5.95
CA GLU A 296 -3.14 13.93 4.90
C GLU A 296 -2.04 12.98 5.37
N THR A 297 -0.99 13.50 6.03
CA THR A 297 0.13 12.66 6.52
C THR A 297 -0.35 11.63 7.55
N LYS A 298 -1.29 12.02 8.43
CA LYS A 298 -1.85 11.11 9.43
C LYS A 298 -2.65 10.00 8.76
N PHE A 299 -3.45 10.34 7.75
CA PHE A 299 -4.22 9.35 7.00
C PHE A 299 -3.30 8.39 6.23
N TRP A 300 -2.29 8.90 5.51
CA TRP A 300 -1.31 8.06 4.83
C TRP A 300 -0.61 7.08 5.79
N ASN A 301 -0.16 7.56 6.95
CA ASN A 301 0.48 6.71 7.94
C ASN A 301 -0.50 5.65 8.50
N SER A 302 -1.76 6.04 8.74
CA SER A 302 -2.81 5.10 9.15
C SER A 302 -3.05 4.03 8.07
N LEU A 303 -3.01 4.41 6.79
CA LEU A 303 -3.19 3.53 5.64
C LEU A 303 -2.00 2.59 5.37
N VAL A 304 -0.80 2.90 5.88
CA VAL A 304 0.42 2.10 5.62
C VAL A 304 0.83 1.26 6.83
N TYR A 305 0.61 1.80 8.04
CA TYR A 305 1.04 1.19 9.30
C TYR A 305 -0.13 0.68 10.15
N GLY A 306 -1.37 1.04 9.81
CA GLY A 306 -2.58 0.67 10.54
C GLY A 306 -2.89 1.61 11.72
N ALA A 307 -4.13 1.52 12.21
CA ALA A 307 -4.52 2.18 13.46
C ALA A 307 -3.80 1.52 14.65
N SER A 308 -3.19 2.34 15.51
CA SER A 308 -2.24 1.91 16.55
C SER A 308 -2.85 1.24 17.79
N SER A 309 -4.14 0.87 17.80
CA SER A 309 -4.80 0.35 19.02
C SER A 309 -5.11 -1.15 18.98
N ASN A 310 -4.49 -1.87 19.92
CA ASN A 310 -5.05 -3.03 20.64
C ASN A 310 -5.32 -4.37 19.93
N ALA A 311 -4.37 -4.88 19.14
CA ALA A 311 -4.34 -6.33 18.92
C ALA A 311 -2.90 -6.85 19.01
N MET A 312 -2.78 -7.94 19.78
CA MET A 312 -1.61 -8.74 20.10
C MET A 312 -0.65 -8.97 18.93
N HIS A 313 0.60 -9.30 19.25
CA HIS A 313 1.77 -9.46 18.38
C HIS A 313 1.69 -10.52 17.25
N SER A 314 0.51 -10.79 16.68
CA SER A 314 0.32 -11.54 15.45
C SER A 314 -0.28 -10.65 14.36
N GLU A 315 0.29 -10.75 13.15
CA GLU A 315 -0.13 -10.12 11.89
C GLU A 315 0.60 -8.82 11.51
N THR A 316 1.88 -9.01 11.19
CA THR A 316 2.87 -8.06 10.66
C THR A 316 2.52 -7.47 9.27
N THR A 317 1.24 -7.44 8.87
CA THR A 317 0.74 -7.02 7.54
C THR A 317 -0.60 -6.27 7.63
N ARG A 318 -0.74 -5.36 8.59
CA ARG A 318 -1.88 -4.44 8.65
C ARG A 318 -1.92 -3.53 7.40
N THR A 319 -3.12 -3.24 6.90
CA THR A 319 -3.47 -2.28 5.82
C THR A 319 -3.24 -2.66 4.34
N LEU A 320 -3.33 -3.94 3.98
CA LEU A 320 -3.37 -4.31 2.55
C LEU A 320 -4.68 -3.85 1.87
N PHE A 321 -5.81 -3.99 2.57
CA PHE A 321 -7.13 -3.69 2.05
C PHE A 321 -7.25 -2.24 1.56
N GLY A 322 -6.93 -1.27 2.42
CA GLY A 322 -7.03 0.15 2.08
C GLY A 322 -6.16 0.54 0.87
N LEU A 323 -4.93 0.00 0.78
CA LEU A 323 -4.05 0.25 -0.36
C LEU A 323 -4.58 -0.38 -1.66
N GLN A 324 -5.11 -1.60 -1.61
CA GLN A 324 -5.75 -2.23 -2.77
C GLN A 324 -6.96 -1.42 -3.26
N ARG A 325 -7.81 -0.96 -2.33
CA ARG A 325 -8.98 -0.12 -2.65
C ARG A 325 -8.57 1.23 -3.20
N LEU A 326 -7.57 1.90 -2.62
CA LEU A 326 -7.05 3.16 -3.15
C LEU A 326 -6.58 3.03 -4.60
N VAL A 327 -5.78 2.01 -4.90
CA VAL A 327 -5.27 1.77 -6.25
C VAL A 327 -6.41 1.43 -7.23
N SER A 328 -7.46 0.73 -6.77
CA SER A 328 -8.66 0.51 -7.59
C SER A 328 -9.36 1.81 -7.91
N ILE A 329 -9.69 2.61 -6.89
CA ILE A 329 -10.37 3.91 -7.05
C ILE A 329 -9.56 4.82 -8.01
N GLN A 330 -8.24 4.90 -7.83
CA GLN A 330 -7.38 5.70 -8.70
C GLN A 330 -7.34 5.23 -10.16
N LYS A 331 -7.61 3.94 -10.44
CA LYS A 331 -7.70 3.43 -11.81
C LYS A 331 -9.05 3.73 -12.45
N ASP A 332 -10.10 3.75 -11.63
CA ASP A 332 -11.48 3.99 -12.08
C ASP A 332 -11.79 5.49 -12.20
N MET A 333 -10.96 6.34 -11.60
CA MET A 333 -11.09 7.79 -11.67
C MET A 333 -10.75 8.33 -13.06
N ASP A 334 -11.63 9.20 -13.57
CA ASP A 334 -11.37 10.00 -14.75
C ASP A 334 -10.33 11.08 -14.44
N ALA A 335 -9.21 11.03 -15.15
CA ALA A 335 -8.12 12.00 -15.07
C ALA A 335 -7.98 12.79 -16.38
N GLY A 336 -9.03 12.82 -17.21
CA GLY A 336 -9.09 13.64 -18.42
C GLY A 336 -9.09 15.14 -18.10
N ASP A 337 -8.51 15.93 -18.99
CA ASP A 337 -8.33 17.36 -18.81
C ASP A 337 -9.65 18.11 -18.51
N GLU A 338 -10.75 17.74 -19.20
CA GLU A 338 -12.08 18.33 -18.99
C GLU A 338 -12.65 18.00 -17.60
N ALA A 339 -12.55 16.73 -17.18
CA ALA A 339 -13.01 16.29 -15.86
C ALA A 339 -12.22 16.98 -14.73
N LEU A 340 -10.91 17.16 -14.91
CA LEU A 340 -10.07 17.88 -13.96
C LEU A 340 -10.39 19.37 -13.91
N ASP A 341 -10.72 20.00 -15.05
CA ASP A 341 -11.15 21.39 -15.11
C ASP A 341 -12.48 21.58 -14.36
N GLU A 342 -13.50 20.77 -14.66
CA GLU A 342 -14.80 20.81 -13.97
C GLU A 342 -14.63 20.64 -12.46
N GLU A 343 -13.79 19.70 -12.05
CA GLU A 343 -13.48 19.44 -10.65
C GLU A 343 -12.79 20.63 -9.98
N LEU A 344 -11.81 21.27 -10.65
CA LEU A 344 -11.15 22.48 -10.13
C LEU A 344 -12.11 23.67 -10.05
N LEU A 345 -12.97 23.84 -11.06
CA LEU A 345 -13.99 24.88 -11.05
C LEU A 345 -14.95 24.68 -9.88
N LYS A 346 -15.43 23.44 -9.66
CA LYS A 346 -16.28 23.09 -8.51
C LYS A 346 -15.62 23.35 -7.16
N ARG A 347 -14.31 23.14 -7.04
CA ARG A 347 -13.56 23.46 -5.80
C ARG A 347 -13.37 24.95 -5.57
N THR A 348 -13.44 25.74 -6.64
CA THR A 348 -13.10 27.16 -6.61
C THR A 348 -14.30 28.09 -6.70
N THR A 349 -15.51 27.56 -6.92
CA THR A 349 -16.74 28.32 -6.83
C THR A 349 -16.93 28.90 -5.42
N PRO A 350 -17.30 30.19 -5.29
CA PRO A 350 -17.60 30.77 -4.00
C PRO A 350 -18.80 30.08 -3.35
N VAL A 351 -18.78 29.99 -2.03
CA VAL A 351 -19.94 29.54 -1.25
C VAL A 351 -21.06 30.57 -1.46
N SER A 352 -22.25 30.09 -1.86
CA SER A 352 -23.39 30.98 -2.04
C SER A 352 -23.72 31.67 -0.72
N LYS A 353 -23.89 33.00 -0.79
CA LYS A 353 -24.29 33.84 0.36
C LYS A 353 -25.79 33.79 0.62
N GLU A 354 -26.56 33.30 -0.34
CA GLU A 354 -27.97 33.02 -0.11
C GLU A 354 -28.06 31.84 0.86
N PRO A 355 -28.86 31.94 1.94
CA PRO A 355 -29.18 30.75 2.71
C PRO A 355 -29.73 29.76 1.70
N GLU A 356 -29.17 28.53 1.69
CA GLU A 356 -29.81 27.44 0.94
C GLU A 356 -31.31 27.54 1.26
N PRO A 357 -32.19 27.69 0.24
CA PRO A 357 -33.61 27.64 0.52
C PRO A 357 -33.78 26.31 1.22
N LEU A 358 -34.11 26.34 2.52
CA LEU A 358 -34.38 25.16 3.32
C LEU A 358 -35.20 24.27 2.41
N ALA A 359 -34.58 23.21 1.90
CA ALA A 359 -35.26 22.27 1.02
C ALA A 359 -36.52 21.96 1.78
N THR A 360 -37.69 22.36 1.24
CA THR A 360 -38.93 22.48 1.99
C THR A 360 -38.99 21.29 2.91
N GLN A 361 -38.67 21.52 4.19
CA GLN A 361 -38.91 20.52 5.19
C GLN A 361 -40.41 20.46 5.09
N ASN A 362 -40.92 19.41 4.45
CA ASN A 362 -42.29 19.01 4.61
C ASN A 362 -42.51 19.20 6.10
N GLN A 363 -43.36 20.17 6.44
CA GLN A 363 -43.78 20.37 7.80
C GLN A 363 -44.44 19.03 8.14
N THR A 364 -43.64 18.11 8.68
CA THR A 364 -44.15 17.07 9.54
C THR A 364 -44.77 17.89 10.65
N GLY A 365 -46.09 18.04 10.56
CA GLY A 365 -46.90 18.49 11.68
C GLY A 365 -46.49 17.72 12.94
N PRO A 366 -46.82 18.24 14.13
CA PRO A 366 -46.39 17.65 15.39
C PRO A 366 -46.61 16.13 15.32
N HIS A 367 -45.51 15.37 15.38
CA HIS A 367 -45.60 13.92 15.43
C HIS A 367 -46.36 13.58 16.72
N GLU A 368 -47.65 13.28 16.58
CA GLU A 368 -48.43 12.72 17.67
C GLU A 368 -47.76 11.40 18.05
N LEU A 369 -47.11 11.42 19.22
CA LEU A 369 -46.48 10.23 19.79
C LEU A 369 -47.56 9.15 19.86
N THR A 370 -47.28 8.00 19.25
CA THR A 370 -48.20 6.86 19.31
C THR A 370 -48.37 6.43 20.76
N GLU A 371 -49.55 5.94 21.16
CA GLU A 371 -49.85 5.56 22.56
C GLU A 371 -48.78 4.63 23.17
N LEU A 372 -48.16 3.77 22.35
CA LEU A 372 -47.04 2.91 22.74
C LEU A 372 -45.79 3.70 23.15
N GLN A 373 -45.44 4.76 22.42
CA GLN A 373 -44.27 5.61 22.69
C GLN A 373 -44.48 6.44 23.97
N GLN A 374 -45.71 6.91 24.21
CA GLN A 374 -46.08 7.58 25.45
C GLN A 374 -45.98 6.63 26.65
N HIS A 375 -46.45 5.39 26.50
CA HIS A 375 -46.36 4.37 27.55
C HIS A 375 -44.90 4.00 27.89
N ILE A 376 -44.01 3.96 26.89
CA ILE A 376 -42.58 3.68 27.12
C ILE A 376 -41.93 4.84 27.90
N LEU A 377 -42.23 6.09 27.52
CA LEU A 377 -41.71 7.27 28.23
C LEU A 377 -42.21 7.33 29.68
N HIS A 378 -43.49 7.02 29.93
CA HIS A 378 -44.04 6.96 31.29
C HIS A 378 -43.35 5.91 32.17
N ASN A 379 -43.06 4.73 31.64
CA ASN A 379 -42.30 3.70 32.36
C ASN A 379 -40.86 4.11 32.69
N PHE A 380 -40.19 4.90 31.84
CA PHE A 380 -38.83 5.39 32.10
C PHE A 380 -38.80 6.52 33.14
N LEU A 381 -39.89 7.27 33.27
CA LEU A 381 -40.05 8.34 34.27
C LEU A 381 -40.56 7.83 35.63
N GLY A 382 -40.99 6.56 35.70
CA GLY A 382 -41.52 5.95 36.93
C GLY A 382 -42.92 6.44 37.29
N GLU A 383 -43.70 6.89 36.30
CA GLU A 383 -45.07 7.40 36.48
C GLU A 383 -46.06 6.50 35.75
N ASP A 384 -47.18 6.16 36.39
CA ASP A 384 -48.25 5.40 35.73
C ASP A 384 -49.00 6.30 34.72
N VAL A 385 -49.77 5.71 33.79
CA VAL A 385 -50.47 6.39 32.66
C VAL A 385 -51.37 7.57 33.08
N SER A 386 -51.68 7.72 34.37
CA SER A 386 -52.38 8.88 34.94
C SER A 386 -51.46 9.98 35.53
N GLY A 387 -50.14 9.95 35.29
CA GLY A 387 -49.17 10.95 35.74
C GLY A 387 -48.93 10.97 37.25
N ARG A 388 -49.02 9.81 37.93
CA ARG A 388 -48.70 9.68 39.36
C ARG A 388 -47.47 8.81 39.53
N ALA A 389 -46.59 9.17 40.47
CA ALA A 389 -45.44 8.37 40.83
C ALA A 389 -45.87 6.94 41.17
N SER A 390 -45.26 5.96 40.50
CA SER A 390 -45.57 4.55 40.64
C SER A 390 -45.00 4.04 41.97
N ASP A 391 -45.86 3.75 42.93
CA ASP A 391 -45.52 3.20 44.27
C ASP A 391 -45.13 1.70 44.21
N LYS A 392 -44.43 1.28 43.15
CA LYS A 392 -43.87 -0.07 43.03
C LYS A 392 -42.36 -0.01 43.01
N TRP A 393 -41.80 0.13 44.21
CA TRP A 393 -40.52 -0.46 44.58
C TRP A 393 -40.75 -1.41 45.74
#